data_AF-A0A969CZ95-F1
#
_entry.id   AF-A0A969CZ95-F1
#
_cell.length_a   1.000
_cell.length_b   1.000
_cell.length_c   1.000
_cell.angle_alpha   90.00
_cell.angle_beta   90.00
_cell.angle_gamma   90.00
#
_symmetry.space_group_name_H-M   'P 1'
#
loop_
_entity.id
_entity.type
_entity.pdbx_description
1 polymer ?
#
loop_
_entity_poly.entity_id
_entity_poly.type
_entity_poly.pdbx_seq_one_letter_code
_entity_poly.pdbx_strand_id
1 'polypeptide(L)'
;MRSAFVRSLALAFFSIVALFSLEFFLEWRAAGYPGAAATSWAGINNGKLVDVLSPMARAYNNVLAMLIATIGLAIPLTANMHTPKLIDMFLRDRVNRVVLTFMAFGAAHVLFVAYIIGPEFAPLWAIRLAVLFSIAGWVILIPYFFYMMRFLDPSRVIVRLRDEIELLVDKTLRHKVDPVAVQHDVLRRIAQLGTIIIKSLDRDDRDVAREGIWAVKQLLDHYRERKRRMPAAWFKVDRADFVGFSDEALDMLSESRTWYEMKCGLQLELGFCARSAKRPTRCLPSLTPTG
;
A
#
# COMPACT_ATOMS: atom_id res chain seq x y z
N MET A 1 12.76 7.79 -10.83
CA MET A 1 12.25 6.57 -10.14
C MET A 1 12.97 5.29 -10.60
N ARG A 2 13.12 5.01 -11.91
CA ARG A 2 13.82 3.81 -12.42
C ARG A 2 15.26 3.64 -11.91
N SER A 3 16.08 4.68 -11.94
CA SER A 3 17.49 4.60 -11.49
C SER A 3 17.64 4.39 -9.97
N ALA A 4 16.77 5.01 -9.16
CA ALA A 4 16.76 4.82 -7.71
C ALA A 4 16.31 3.41 -7.32
N PHE A 5 15.28 2.87 -8.00
CA PHE A 5 14.82 1.50 -7.81
C PHE A 5 15.91 0.48 -8.17
N VAL A 6 16.53 0.62 -9.35
CA VAL A 6 17.60 -0.27 -9.80
C VAL A 6 18.81 -0.19 -8.86
N ARG A 7 19.19 1.00 -8.40
CA ARG A 7 20.25 1.16 -7.38
C ARG A 7 19.91 0.47 -6.06
N SER A 8 18.68 0.63 -5.57
CA SER A 8 18.25 -0.04 -4.33
C SER A 8 18.22 -1.56 -4.46
N LEU A 9 17.79 -2.08 -5.61
CA LEU A 9 17.77 -3.51 -5.89
C LEU A 9 19.19 -4.07 -6.02
N ALA A 10 20.06 -3.39 -6.76
CA ALA A 10 21.46 -3.77 -6.89
C ALA A 10 22.16 -3.76 -5.52
N LEU A 11 21.96 -2.70 -4.73
CA LEU A 11 22.54 -2.60 -3.39
C LEU A 11 22.04 -3.72 -2.47
N ALA A 12 20.73 -4.04 -2.50
CA ALA A 12 20.19 -5.16 -1.76
C ALA A 12 20.79 -6.50 -2.22
N PHE A 13 20.89 -6.72 -3.54
CA PHE A 13 21.48 -7.94 -4.11
C PHE A 13 22.94 -8.11 -3.68
N PHE A 14 23.79 -7.09 -3.89
CA PHE A 14 25.19 -7.15 -3.50
C PHE A 14 25.36 -7.29 -1.99
N SER A 15 24.50 -6.67 -1.18
CA SER A 15 24.54 -6.81 0.28
C SER A 15 24.19 -8.23 0.72
N ILE A 16 23.17 -8.84 0.13
CA ILE A 16 22.77 -10.24 0.43
C ILE A 16 23.88 -11.20 0.01
N VAL A 17 24.42 -11.04 -1.21
CA VAL A 17 25.51 -11.88 -1.71
C VAL A 17 26.75 -11.73 -0.83
N ALA A 18 27.12 -10.50 -0.44
CA ALA A 18 28.25 -10.26 0.45
C ALA A 18 28.03 -10.91 1.83
N LEU A 19 26.83 -10.80 2.39
CA LEU A 19 26.50 -11.40 3.69
C LEU A 19 26.55 -12.92 3.64
N PHE A 20 25.94 -13.55 2.62
CA PHE A 20 25.97 -15.01 2.46
C PHE A 20 27.37 -15.53 2.15
N SER A 21 28.14 -14.79 1.35
CA SER A 21 29.55 -15.13 1.09
C SER A 21 30.37 -15.04 2.37
N LEU A 22 30.19 -13.98 3.17
CA LEU A 22 30.87 -13.81 4.45
C LEU A 22 30.52 -14.95 5.42
N GLU A 23 29.24 -15.28 5.56
CA GLU A 23 28.76 -16.41 6.36
C GLU A 23 29.42 -17.72 5.91
N PHE A 24 29.40 -18.01 4.61
CA PHE A 24 30.07 -19.16 4.03
C PHE A 24 31.57 -19.19 4.34
N PHE A 25 32.31 -18.09 4.11
CA PHE A 25 33.75 -18.04 4.36
C PHE A 25 34.10 -18.19 5.85
N LEU A 26 33.28 -17.64 6.76
CA LEU A 26 33.47 -17.80 8.20
C LEU A 26 33.30 -19.26 8.63
N GLU A 27 32.29 -19.94 8.12
CA GLU A 27 32.07 -21.36 8.43
C GLU A 27 33.07 -22.27 7.71
N TRP A 28 33.44 -21.95 6.48
CA TRP A 28 34.49 -22.65 5.74
C TRP A 28 35.83 -22.59 6.46
N ARG A 29 36.17 -21.41 7.01
CA ARG A 29 37.32 -21.22 7.88
C ARG A 29 37.19 -22.01 9.18
N ALA A 30 36.03 -21.98 9.82
CA ALA A 30 35.78 -22.71 11.07
C ALA A 30 35.85 -24.24 10.88
N ALA A 31 35.48 -24.74 9.70
CA ALA A 31 35.58 -26.14 9.31
C ALA A 31 37.01 -26.56 8.89
N GLY A 32 37.98 -25.63 8.90
CA GLY A 32 39.37 -25.94 8.59
C GLY A 32 39.70 -25.99 7.10
N TYR A 33 38.97 -25.25 6.24
CA TYR A 33 39.13 -25.25 4.78
C TYR A 33 39.04 -26.65 4.16
N PRO A 34 37.90 -27.33 4.31
CA PRO A 34 37.72 -28.63 3.65
C PRO A 34 37.89 -28.47 2.13
N GLY A 35 38.23 -29.54 1.40
CA GLY A 35 38.43 -29.43 -0.05
C GLY A 35 37.14 -29.03 -0.79
N ALA A 36 37.23 -28.53 -2.02
CA ALA A 36 36.03 -28.16 -2.81
C ALA A 36 35.03 -29.32 -3.02
N ALA A 37 35.48 -30.58 -2.87
CA ALA A 37 34.63 -31.76 -2.89
C ALA A 37 33.71 -31.88 -1.65
N ALA A 38 33.97 -31.14 -0.57
CA ALA A 38 33.22 -31.21 0.68
C ALA A 38 31.80 -30.61 0.58
N THR A 39 31.53 -29.78 -0.42
CA THR A 39 30.20 -29.28 -0.79
C THR A 39 29.60 -30.05 -1.98
N SER A 40 30.23 -31.17 -2.40
CA SER A 40 29.79 -31.94 -3.55
C SER A 40 28.45 -32.62 -3.30
N TRP A 41 27.63 -32.69 -4.33
CA TRP A 41 26.35 -33.40 -4.29
C TRP A 41 26.48 -34.88 -4.65
N ALA A 42 27.68 -35.31 -5.09
CA ALA A 42 27.94 -36.65 -5.59
C ALA A 42 28.32 -37.67 -4.48
N GLY A 43 28.03 -37.39 -3.20
CA GLY A 43 28.43 -38.21 -2.04
C GLY A 43 27.30 -38.44 -1.02
N ILE A 44 27.64 -39.07 0.11
CA ILE A 44 26.69 -39.31 1.22
C ILE A 44 26.50 -38.01 2.00
N ASN A 45 25.39 -37.31 1.71
CA ASN A 45 25.03 -36.07 2.37
C ASN A 45 24.21 -36.30 3.65
N ASN A 46 24.29 -35.35 4.58
CA ASN A 46 23.49 -35.37 5.80
C ASN A 46 22.01 -35.04 5.51
N GLY A 47 21.25 -36.05 5.09
CA GLY A 47 19.84 -35.92 4.70
C GLY A 47 18.98 -35.26 5.76
N LYS A 48 19.24 -35.51 7.05
CA LYS A 48 18.47 -34.95 8.17
C LYS A 48 18.48 -33.42 8.20
N LEU A 49 19.58 -32.77 7.80
CA LEU A 49 19.68 -31.31 7.77
C LEU A 49 18.89 -30.72 6.60
N VAL A 50 19.00 -31.33 5.42
CA VAL A 50 18.27 -30.92 4.21
C VAL A 50 16.76 -31.13 4.39
N ASP A 51 16.37 -32.23 5.04
CA ASP A 51 14.97 -32.57 5.31
C ASP A 51 14.28 -31.56 6.24
N VAL A 52 15.02 -30.88 7.12
CA VAL A 52 14.49 -29.82 7.99
C VAL A 52 14.36 -28.49 7.25
N LEU A 53 15.30 -28.17 6.36
CA LEU A 53 15.31 -26.91 5.59
C LEU A 53 14.26 -26.89 4.47
N SER A 54 14.00 -28.03 3.83
CA SER A 54 13.05 -28.13 2.72
C SER A 54 11.61 -27.70 3.08
N PRO A 55 11.00 -28.15 4.21
CA PRO A 55 9.72 -27.63 4.69
C PRO A 55 9.73 -26.13 4.99
N MET A 56 10.84 -25.58 5.50
CA MET A 56 10.96 -24.15 5.80
C MET A 56 10.91 -23.31 4.53
N ALA A 57 11.67 -23.70 3.49
CA ALA A 57 11.63 -23.04 2.19
C ALA A 57 10.22 -23.06 1.57
N ARG A 58 9.53 -24.20 1.66
CA ARG A 58 8.14 -24.33 1.21
C ARG A 58 7.18 -23.43 2.00
N ALA A 59 7.34 -23.36 3.32
CA ALA A 59 6.52 -22.50 4.17
C ALA A 59 6.67 -21.01 3.78
N TYR A 60 7.90 -20.53 3.57
CA TYR A 60 8.13 -19.16 3.11
C TYR A 60 7.47 -18.88 1.75
N ASN A 61 7.60 -19.79 0.78
CA ASN A 61 6.97 -19.65 -0.52
C ASN A 61 5.44 -19.62 -0.41
N ASN A 62 4.85 -20.48 0.44
CA ASN A 62 3.41 -20.49 0.68
C ASN A 62 2.92 -19.20 1.34
N VAL A 63 3.66 -18.67 2.32
CA VAL A 63 3.31 -17.39 2.95
C VAL A 63 3.39 -16.27 1.92
N LEU A 64 4.46 -16.19 1.13
CA LEU A 64 4.60 -15.16 0.10
C LEU A 64 3.48 -15.26 -0.95
N ALA A 65 3.14 -16.46 -1.39
CA ALA A 65 2.04 -16.72 -2.31
C ALA A 65 0.69 -16.33 -1.70
N MET A 66 0.42 -16.70 -0.44
CA MET A 66 -0.78 -16.31 0.28
C MET A 66 -0.90 -14.79 0.37
N LEU A 67 0.19 -14.07 0.67
CA LEU A 67 0.19 -12.61 0.76
C LEU A 67 -0.10 -11.95 -0.59
N ILE A 68 0.55 -12.42 -1.66
CA ILE A 68 0.29 -11.95 -3.03
C ILE A 68 -1.17 -12.23 -3.39
N ALA A 69 -1.68 -13.42 -3.06
CA ALA A 69 -3.07 -13.79 -3.30
C ALA A 69 -4.04 -12.93 -2.48
N THR A 70 -3.76 -12.62 -1.22
CA THR A 70 -4.65 -11.77 -0.43
C THR A 70 -4.65 -10.34 -0.94
N ILE A 71 -3.52 -9.78 -1.35
CA ILE A 71 -3.49 -8.48 -2.03
C ILE A 71 -4.27 -8.58 -3.36
N GLY A 72 -4.03 -9.63 -4.13
CA GLY A 72 -4.68 -9.90 -5.41
C GLY A 72 -6.18 -10.10 -5.31
N LEU A 73 -6.70 -10.60 -4.19
CA LEU A 73 -8.14 -10.74 -3.89
C LEU A 73 -8.72 -9.50 -3.22
N ALA A 74 -7.97 -8.83 -2.35
CA ALA A 74 -8.34 -7.56 -1.72
C ALA A 74 -8.66 -6.50 -2.76
N ILE A 75 -7.86 -6.46 -3.82
CA ILE A 75 -7.94 -5.46 -4.90
C ILE A 75 -9.30 -5.52 -5.64
N PRO A 76 -9.75 -6.66 -6.18
CA PRO A 76 -11.06 -6.77 -6.84
C PRO A 76 -12.23 -6.61 -5.87
N LEU A 77 -12.11 -7.16 -4.65
CA LEU A 77 -13.18 -7.14 -3.66
C LEU A 77 -13.46 -5.71 -3.17
N THR A 78 -12.44 -4.87 -3.03
CA THR A 78 -12.61 -3.49 -2.51
C THR A 78 -13.02 -2.44 -3.53
N ALA A 79 -12.81 -2.64 -4.85
CA ALA A 79 -13.61 -2.05 -5.95
C ALA A 79 -12.91 -2.10 -7.31
N ASN A 80 -13.68 -2.27 -8.37
CA ASN A 80 -13.28 -2.15 -9.78
C ASN A 80 -12.72 -0.77 -10.23
N MET A 81 -12.25 0.12 -9.36
CA MET A 81 -11.32 1.20 -9.75
C MET A 81 -10.41 1.56 -8.58
N HIS A 82 -9.12 1.76 -8.89
CA HIS A 82 -7.99 2.14 -8.01
C HIS A 82 -7.07 1.02 -7.52
N THR A 83 -7.03 -0.10 -8.24
CA THR A 83 -5.97 -1.12 -8.15
C THR A 83 -4.55 -0.56 -8.01
N PRO A 84 -4.10 0.43 -8.82
CA PRO A 84 -2.72 0.92 -8.72
C PRO A 84 -2.42 1.65 -7.41
N LYS A 85 -3.40 2.35 -6.82
CA LYS A 85 -3.17 3.15 -5.62
C LYS A 85 -3.19 2.31 -4.35
N LEU A 86 -4.01 1.25 -4.29
CA LEU A 86 -3.94 0.27 -3.21
C LEU A 86 -2.61 -0.49 -3.24
N ILE A 87 -2.14 -0.88 -4.44
CA ILE A 87 -0.81 -1.49 -4.60
C ILE A 87 0.28 -0.53 -4.14
N ASP A 88 0.27 0.73 -4.57
CA ASP A 88 1.27 1.73 -4.15
C ASP A 88 1.22 1.97 -2.63
N MET A 89 0.02 2.04 -2.04
CA MET A 89 -0.15 2.17 -0.59
C MET A 89 0.41 0.95 0.16
N PHE A 90 0.14 -0.25 -0.34
CA PHE A 90 0.65 -1.49 0.23
C PHE A 90 2.19 -1.55 0.15
N LEU A 91 2.77 -1.22 -1.01
CA LEU A 91 4.22 -1.23 -1.23
C LEU A 91 4.95 -0.10 -0.50
N ARG A 92 4.29 1.03 -0.23
CA ARG A 92 4.85 2.14 0.55
C ARG A 92 4.74 1.95 2.05
N ASP A 93 3.90 1.01 2.50
CA ASP A 93 3.74 0.75 3.91
C ASP A 93 5.02 0.16 4.53
N ARG A 94 5.41 0.67 5.69
CA ARG A 94 6.67 0.26 6.33
C ARG A 94 6.60 -1.16 6.85
N VAL A 95 5.46 -1.58 7.41
CA VAL A 95 5.28 -2.92 7.98
C VAL A 95 5.32 -3.95 6.86
N ASN A 96 4.57 -3.73 5.78
CA ASN A 96 4.55 -4.62 4.63
C ASN A 96 5.94 -4.81 4.02
N ARG A 97 6.69 -3.73 3.80
CA ARG A 97 8.06 -3.83 3.27
C ARG A 97 8.97 -4.65 4.19
N VAL A 98 8.93 -4.41 5.49
CA VAL A 98 9.78 -5.15 6.44
C VAL A 98 9.44 -6.63 6.44
N VAL A 99 8.15 -6.99 6.53
CA VAL A 99 7.72 -8.39 6.56
C VAL A 99 8.04 -9.10 5.25
N LEU A 100 7.78 -8.49 4.09
CA LEU A 100 8.07 -9.09 2.80
C LEU A 100 9.58 -9.27 2.58
N THR A 101 10.39 -8.27 2.93
CA THR A 101 11.85 -8.40 2.85
C THR A 101 12.38 -9.47 3.79
N PHE A 102 11.85 -9.55 5.02
CA PHE A 102 12.21 -10.59 5.98
C PHE A 102 11.88 -12.00 5.46
N MET A 103 10.67 -12.19 4.94
CA MET A 103 10.24 -13.50 4.40
C MET A 103 11.04 -13.90 3.16
N ALA A 104 11.28 -12.96 2.24
CA ALA A 104 12.08 -13.22 1.03
C ALA A 104 13.56 -13.51 1.36
N PHE A 105 14.13 -12.77 2.32
CA PHE A 105 15.50 -13.01 2.78
C PHE A 105 15.63 -14.35 3.50
N GLY A 106 14.68 -14.70 4.38
CA GLY A 106 14.63 -16.00 5.05
C GLY A 106 14.52 -17.16 4.05
N ALA A 107 13.67 -17.03 3.03
CA ALA A 107 13.55 -18.01 1.95
C ALA A 107 14.88 -18.21 1.19
N ALA A 108 15.53 -17.09 0.81
CA ALA A 108 16.81 -17.12 0.12
C ALA A 108 17.92 -17.73 0.98
N HIS A 109 17.95 -17.40 2.28
CA HIS A 109 18.92 -17.94 3.23
C HIS A 109 18.75 -19.45 3.41
N VAL A 110 17.53 -19.93 3.65
CA VAL A 110 17.26 -21.38 3.75
C VAL A 110 17.66 -22.12 2.48
N LEU A 111 17.38 -21.56 1.30
CA LEU A 111 17.78 -22.15 0.02
C LEU A 111 19.31 -22.19 -0.16
N PHE A 112 19.99 -21.09 0.21
CA PHE A 112 21.44 -21.01 0.18
C PHE A 112 22.10 -22.03 1.11
N VAL A 113 21.64 -22.09 2.37
CA VAL A 113 22.14 -23.05 3.36
C VAL A 113 21.89 -24.50 2.90
N ALA A 114 20.71 -24.80 2.37
CA ALA A 114 20.41 -26.11 1.80
C ALA A 114 21.34 -26.47 0.63
N TYR A 115 21.75 -25.48 -0.18
CA TYR A 115 22.61 -25.68 -1.33
C TYR A 115 24.06 -25.99 -0.97
N ILE A 116 24.60 -25.33 0.07
CA ILE A 116 26.01 -25.47 0.45
C ILE A 116 26.29 -26.70 1.32
N ILE A 117 25.26 -27.33 1.90
CA ILE A 117 25.42 -28.58 2.68
C ILE A 117 25.97 -29.68 1.76
N GLY A 118 27.09 -30.29 2.17
CA GLY A 118 27.70 -31.42 1.47
C GLY A 118 28.16 -32.53 2.44
N PRO A 119 28.92 -33.52 1.94
CA PRO A 119 29.25 -34.72 2.71
C PRO A 119 30.19 -34.43 3.89
N GLU A 120 31.08 -33.45 3.75
CA GLU A 120 32.09 -33.10 4.75
C GLU A 120 31.95 -31.65 5.25
N PHE A 121 30.92 -30.93 4.80
CA PHE A 121 30.67 -29.54 5.18
C PHE A 121 29.24 -29.33 5.66
N ALA A 122 29.10 -29.06 6.96
CA ALA A 122 27.83 -28.76 7.62
C ALA A 122 27.87 -27.36 8.27
N PRO A 123 27.25 -26.35 7.66
CA PRO A 123 27.20 -24.97 8.15
C PRO A 123 26.30 -24.79 9.38
N LEU A 124 26.79 -25.15 10.57
CA LEU A 124 25.98 -25.21 11.80
C LEU A 124 25.42 -23.85 12.26
N TRP A 125 26.17 -22.76 12.07
CA TRP A 125 25.70 -21.41 12.41
C TRP A 125 24.62 -20.95 11.45
N ALA A 126 24.83 -21.17 10.15
CA ALA A 126 23.84 -20.82 9.15
C ALA A 126 22.54 -21.61 9.34
N ILE A 127 22.63 -22.89 9.68
CA ILE A 127 21.46 -23.72 10.00
C ILE A 127 20.72 -23.17 11.23
N ARG A 128 21.43 -22.83 12.32
CA ARG A 128 20.81 -22.26 13.52
C ARG A 128 20.09 -20.94 13.22
N LEU A 129 20.71 -20.10 12.40
CA LEU A 129 20.12 -18.83 11.97
C LEU A 129 18.87 -19.06 11.12
N ALA A 130 18.90 -20.03 10.20
CA ALA A 130 17.75 -20.39 9.37
C ALA A 130 16.56 -20.90 10.21
N VAL A 131 16.84 -21.72 11.23
CA VAL A 131 15.83 -22.20 12.20
C VAL A 131 15.25 -21.02 12.99
N LEU A 132 16.10 -20.11 13.49
CA LEU A 132 15.65 -18.95 14.24
C LEU A 132 14.77 -18.02 13.40
N PHE A 133 15.17 -17.74 12.15
CA PHE A 133 14.38 -16.96 11.22
C PHE A 133 13.04 -17.63 10.89
N SER A 134 13.03 -18.96 10.80
CA SER A 134 11.80 -19.71 10.55
C SER A 134 10.82 -19.60 11.72
N ILE A 135 11.31 -19.76 12.96
CA ILE A 135 10.49 -19.58 14.17
C ILE A 135 9.96 -18.14 14.25
N ALA A 136 10.82 -17.15 14.05
CA ALA A 136 10.43 -15.74 14.04
C ALA A 136 9.39 -15.45 12.94
N GLY A 137 9.56 -16.02 11.75
CA GLY A 137 8.59 -15.90 10.66
C GLY A 137 7.21 -16.44 11.03
N TRP A 138 7.15 -17.60 11.68
CA TRP A 138 5.89 -18.16 12.18
C TRP A 138 5.22 -17.29 13.23
N VAL A 139 5.99 -16.72 14.17
CA VAL A 139 5.46 -15.80 15.19
C VAL A 139 4.91 -14.52 14.56
N ILE A 140 5.58 -13.98 13.54
CA ILE A 140 5.16 -12.76 12.84
C ILE A 140 3.89 -12.98 12.00
N LEU A 141 3.65 -14.21 11.53
CA LEU A 141 2.57 -14.52 10.58
C LEU A 141 1.18 -14.15 11.11
N ILE A 142 0.84 -14.54 12.35
CA ILE A 142 -0.49 -14.30 12.92
C ILE A 142 -0.76 -12.80 13.11
N PRO A 143 0.08 -12.01 13.80
CA PRO A 143 -0.11 -10.56 13.90
C PRO A 143 -0.18 -9.88 12.54
N TYR A 144 0.62 -10.34 11.57
CA TYR A 144 0.63 -9.76 10.24
C TYR A 144 -0.66 -10.04 9.47
N PHE A 145 -1.25 -11.22 9.62
CA PHE A 145 -2.55 -11.53 9.04
C PHE A 145 -3.65 -10.58 9.54
N PHE A 146 -3.73 -10.36 10.86
CA PHE A 146 -4.68 -9.38 11.43
C PHE A 146 -4.39 -7.96 10.95
N TYR A 147 -3.12 -7.58 10.87
CA TYR A 147 -2.72 -6.29 10.33
C TYR A 147 -3.21 -6.11 8.89
N MET A 148 -3.02 -7.13 8.06
CA MET A 148 -3.43 -7.11 6.66
C MET A 148 -4.96 -7.04 6.53
N MET A 149 -5.72 -7.84 7.28
CA MET A 149 -7.19 -7.73 7.30
C MET A 149 -7.66 -6.33 7.68
N ARG A 150 -6.97 -5.70 8.63
CA ARG A 150 -7.23 -4.32 9.04
C ARG A 150 -6.80 -3.29 7.99
N PHE A 151 -5.78 -3.58 7.20
CA PHE A 151 -5.34 -2.73 6.09
C PHE A 151 -6.36 -2.72 4.94
N LEU A 152 -7.13 -3.80 4.77
CA LEU A 152 -8.20 -3.91 3.78
C LEU A 152 -9.47 -3.12 4.15
N ASP A 153 -9.61 -2.66 5.38
CA ASP A 153 -10.80 -1.92 5.83
C ASP A 153 -10.88 -0.55 5.13
N PRO A 154 -11.90 -0.32 4.28
CA PRO A 154 -12.04 0.91 3.49
C PRO A 154 -12.16 2.17 4.36
N SER A 155 -12.66 2.05 5.60
CA SER A 155 -12.79 3.16 6.55
C SER A 155 -11.42 3.75 6.90
N ARG A 156 -10.39 2.89 7.03
CA ARG A 156 -9.01 3.34 7.30
C ARG A 156 -8.37 3.98 6.09
N VAL A 157 -8.73 3.52 4.90
CA VAL A 157 -8.27 4.14 3.64
C VAL A 157 -8.80 5.57 3.54
N ILE A 158 -10.08 5.79 3.89
CA ILE A 158 -10.70 7.12 3.93
C ILE A 158 -9.95 8.05 4.90
N VAL A 159 -9.75 7.61 6.15
CA VAL A 159 -9.01 8.37 7.18
C VAL A 159 -7.61 8.72 6.70
N ARG A 160 -6.88 7.76 6.11
CA ARG A 160 -5.53 8.01 5.60
C ARG A 160 -5.53 8.99 4.43
N LEU A 161 -6.47 8.87 3.49
CA LEU A 161 -6.58 9.81 2.37
C LEU A 161 -6.83 11.23 2.87
N ARG A 162 -7.72 11.38 3.86
CA ARG A 162 -7.98 12.66 4.55
C ARG A 162 -6.71 13.23 5.15
N ASP A 163 -6.02 12.47 6.00
CA ASP A 163 -4.81 12.92 6.70
C ASP A 163 -3.70 13.31 5.71
N GLU A 164 -3.55 12.57 4.61
CA GLU A 164 -2.58 12.90 3.56
C GLU A 164 -2.94 14.21 2.82
N ILE A 165 -4.23 14.52 2.63
CA ILE A 165 -4.69 15.80 2.06
C ILE A 165 -4.39 16.94 3.04
N GLU A 166 -4.76 16.79 4.32
CA GLU A 166 -4.52 17.79 5.36
C GLU A 166 -3.04 18.13 5.50
N LEU A 167 -2.18 17.11 5.44
CA LEU A 167 -0.73 17.26 5.50
C LEU A 167 -0.16 17.98 4.26
N LEU A 168 -0.72 17.75 3.07
CA LEU A 168 -0.32 18.49 1.86
C LEU A 168 -0.69 19.97 1.96
N VAL A 169 -1.92 20.26 2.39
CA VAL A 169 -2.41 21.62 2.66
C VAL A 169 -1.50 22.32 3.68
N ASP A 170 -1.15 21.63 4.78
CA ASP A 170 -0.25 22.18 5.80
C ASP A 170 1.18 22.42 5.31
N LYS A 171 1.68 21.58 4.39
CA LYS A 171 3.00 21.78 3.76
C LYS A 171 3.02 23.01 2.86
N THR A 172 1.94 23.27 2.13
CA THR A 172 1.80 24.47 1.28
C THR A 172 1.86 25.75 2.13
N LEU A 173 1.16 25.77 3.27
CA LEU A 173 1.21 26.91 4.21
C LEU A 173 2.60 27.21 4.74
N ARG A 174 3.44 26.17 4.90
CA ARG A 174 4.81 26.30 5.39
C ARG A 174 5.81 26.67 4.28
N HIS A 175 5.33 26.97 3.07
CA HIS A 175 6.14 27.26 1.88
C HIS A 175 7.20 26.19 1.57
N LYS A 176 6.96 24.94 1.96
CA LYS A 176 7.93 23.83 1.78
C LYS A 176 7.87 23.17 0.41
N VAL A 177 6.86 23.51 -0.37
CA VAL A 177 6.45 22.80 -1.58
C VAL A 177 5.82 23.80 -2.55
N ASP A 178 5.91 23.51 -3.84
CA ASP A 178 5.25 24.30 -4.89
C ASP A 178 3.71 24.20 -4.74
N PRO A 179 3.01 25.33 -4.52
CA PRO A 179 1.56 25.33 -4.36
C PRO A 179 0.80 24.73 -5.55
N VAL A 180 1.28 24.92 -6.79
CA VAL A 180 0.57 24.46 -7.99
C VAL A 180 0.64 22.94 -8.11
N ALA A 181 1.84 22.36 -7.97
CA ALA A 181 2.00 20.91 -7.97
C ALA A 181 1.19 20.24 -6.85
N VAL A 182 1.15 20.84 -5.65
CA VAL A 182 0.38 20.29 -4.52
C VAL A 182 -1.12 20.44 -4.71
N GLN A 183 -1.58 21.53 -5.35
CA GLN A 183 -3.00 21.73 -5.67
C GLN A 183 -3.53 20.57 -6.51
N HIS A 184 -2.81 20.21 -7.57
CA HIS A 184 -3.15 19.08 -8.44
C HIS A 184 -3.22 17.74 -7.67
N ASP A 185 -2.25 17.49 -6.79
CA ASP A 185 -2.24 16.29 -5.95
C ASP A 185 -3.43 16.24 -4.98
N VAL A 186 -3.78 17.37 -4.36
CA VAL A 186 -4.93 17.50 -3.45
C VAL A 186 -6.24 17.24 -4.20
N LEU A 187 -6.44 17.87 -5.36
CA LEU A 187 -7.61 17.67 -6.22
C LEU A 187 -7.82 16.20 -6.58
N ARG A 188 -6.74 15.52 -6.99
CA ARG A 188 -6.76 14.10 -7.33
C ARG A 188 -7.17 13.23 -6.13
N ARG A 189 -6.69 13.56 -4.93
CA ARG A 189 -7.00 12.83 -3.70
C ARG A 189 -8.43 13.05 -3.23
N ILE A 190 -8.96 14.27 -3.35
CA ILE A 190 -10.37 14.58 -3.09
C ILE A 190 -11.26 13.80 -4.06
N ALA A 191 -10.92 13.76 -5.35
CA ALA A 191 -11.67 12.98 -6.35
C ALA A 191 -11.67 11.47 -6.05
N GLN A 192 -10.56 10.94 -5.55
CA GLN A 192 -10.48 9.55 -5.09
C GLN A 192 -11.38 9.29 -3.88
N LEU A 193 -11.43 10.21 -2.92
CA LEU A 193 -12.34 10.12 -1.78
C LEU A 193 -13.81 10.13 -2.26
N GLY A 194 -14.16 11.02 -3.19
CA GLY A 194 -15.50 11.04 -3.81
C GLY A 194 -15.85 9.74 -4.53
N THR A 195 -14.89 9.15 -5.23
CA THR A 195 -15.08 7.85 -5.90
C THR A 195 -15.35 6.72 -4.89
N ILE A 196 -14.69 6.74 -3.72
CA ILE A 196 -14.98 5.78 -2.64
C ILE A 196 -16.42 5.95 -2.18
N ILE A 197 -16.87 7.19 -1.93
CA ILE A 197 -18.25 7.48 -1.50
C ILE A 197 -19.27 6.95 -2.53
N ILE A 198 -19.11 7.28 -3.80
CA ILE A 198 -20.02 6.85 -4.89
C ILE A 198 -20.12 5.32 -4.93
N LYS A 199 -18.98 4.63 -4.87
CA LYS A 199 -18.95 3.17 -4.94
C LYS A 199 -19.50 2.47 -3.70
N SER A 200 -19.27 3.04 -2.53
CA SER A 200 -19.86 2.53 -1.29
C SER A 200 -21.38 2.68 -1.33
N LEU A 201 -21.89 3.82 -1.81
CA LEU A 201 -23.32 4.00 -2.07
C LEU A 201 -23.85 3.02 -3.12
N ASP A 202 -23.09 2.74 -4.17
CA ASP A 202 -23.47 1.78 -5.21
C ASP A 202 -23.62 0.35 -4.70
N ARG A 203 -22.85 -0.01 -3.66
CA ARG A 203 -22.82 -1.33 -3.02
C ARG A 203 -23.73 -1.43 -1.78
N ASP A 204 -24.49 -0.38 -1.46
CA ASP A 204 -25.26 -0.19 -0.22
C ASP A 204 -24.41 -0.35 1.07
N ASP A 205 -23.10 -0.08 0.98
CA ASP A 205 -22.20 -0.01 2.14
C ASP A 205 -22.33 1.36 2.82
N ARG A 206 -23.34 1.46 3.70
CA ARG A 206 -23.75 2.72 4.32
C ARG A 206 -22.74 3.27 5.31
N ASP A 207 -22.00 2.41 5.99
CA ASP A 207 -21.04 2.84 7.00
C ASP A 207 -19.81 3.47 6.34
N VAL A 208 -19.29 2.86 5.28
CA VAL A 208 -18.17 3.44 4.52
C VAL A 208 -18.58 4.71 3.78
N ALA A 209 -19.80 4.76 3.23
CA ALA A 209 -20.31 5.98 2.61
C ALA A 209 -20.43 7.13 3.63
N ARG A 210 -20.94 6.84 4.84
CA ARG A 210 -21.05 7.82 5.94
C ARG A 210 -19.67 8.32 6.35
N GLU A 211 -18.69 7.42 6.51
CA GLU A 211 -17.33 7.78 6.88
C GLU A 211 -16.67 8.65 5.81
N GLY A 212 -16.89 8.36 4.53
CA GLY A 212 -16.40 9.17 3.43
C GLY A 212 -16.98 10.59 3.42
N ILE A 213 -18.29 10.73 3.63
CA ILE A 213 -18.96 12.03 3.74
C ILE A 213 -18.42 12.80 4.96
N TRP A 214 -18.25 12.11 6.09
CA TRP A 214 -17.67 12.70 7.29
C TRP A 214 -16.25 13.20 7.07
N ALA A 215 -15.41 12.43 6.36
CA ALA A 215 -14.06 12.86 6.00
C ALA A 215 -14.05 14.10 5.11
N VAL A 216 -14.96 14.22 4.13
CA VAL A 216 -15.11 15.45 3.32
C VAL A 216 -15.46 16.64 4.20
N LYS A 217 -16.37 16.48 5.16
CA LYS A 217 -16.71 17.54 6.12
C LYS A 217 -15.48 17.96 6.94
N GLN A 218 -14.71 17.01 7.45
CA GLN A 218 -13.47 17.31 8.19
C GLN A 218 -12.44 18.06 7.34
N LEU A 219 -12.30 17.70 6.06
CA LEU A 219 -11.44 18.42 5.12
C LEU A 219 -11.86 19.88 4.95
N LEU A 220 -13.17 20.15 4.87
CA LEU A 220 -13.69 21.52 4.78
C LEU A 220 -13.43 22.30 6.07
N ASP A 221 -13.67 21.69 7.23
CA ASP A 221 -13.39 22.31 8.53
C ASP A 221 -11.90 22.66 8.68
N HIS A 222 -11.01 21.72 8.34
CA HIS A 222 -9.55 21.92 8.38
C HIS A 222 -9.11 23.05 7.45
N TYR A 223 -9.67 23.10 6.23
CA TYR A 223 -9.29 24.11 5.24
C TYR A 223 -9.79 25.51 5.59
N ARG A 224 -10.96 25.64 6.23
CA ARG A 224 -11.60 26.93 6.56
C ARG A 224 -10.67 27.91 7.28
N GLU A 225 -9.94 27.44 8.28
CA GLU A 225 -9.01 28.29 9.08
C GLU A 225 -7.73 28.63 8.31
N ARG A 226 -7.36 27.79 7.35
CA ARG A 226 -6.08 27.83 6.62
C ARG A 226 -6.15 28.65 5.35
N LYS A 227 -7.32 28.68 4.71
CA LYS A 227 -7.58 29.39 3.45
C LYS A 227 -7.03 30.82 3.44
N ARG A 228 -7.24 31.58 4.52
CA ARG A 228 -6.79 33.00 4.62
C ARG A 228 -5.28 33.18 4.53
N ARG A 229 -4.51 32.14 4.86
CA ARG A 229 -3.04 32.16 4.93
C ARG A 229 -2.38 31.53 3.70
N MET A 230 -3.17 31.06 2.74
CA MET A 230 -2.65 30.41 1.53
C MET A 230 -2.04 31.42 0.56
N PRO A 231 -0.96 31.06 -0.15
CA PRO A 231 -0.35 31.92 -1.16
C PRO A 231 -1.30 32.14 -2.34
N ALA A 232 -1.21 33.28 -3.02
CA ALA A 232 -2.09 33.59 -4.16
C ALA A 232 -2.04 32.53 -5.27
N ALA A 233 -0.85 31.95 -5.52
CA ALA A 233 -0.66 30.87 -6.48
C ALA A 233 -1.50 29.60 -6.19
N TRP A 234 -1.87 29.36 -4.92
CA TRP A 234 -2.74 28.25 -4.53
C TRP A 234 -4.17 28.36 -5.08
N PHE A 235 -4.59 29.58 -5.42
CA PHE A 235 -5.96 29.84 -5.89
C PHE A 235 -6.06 29.91 -7.41
N LYS A 236 -4.94 29.89 -8.14
CA LYS A 236 -4.95 29.82 -9.59
C LYS A 236 -5.24 28.39 -10.01
N VAL A 237 -6.32 28.17 -10.74
CA VAL A 237 -6.79 26.83 -11.13
C VAL A 237 -6.51 26.59 -12.62
N ASP A 238 -6.12 25.37 -12.98
CA ASP A 238 -5.98 24.93 -14.38
C ASP A 238 -7.22 24.13 -14.83
N ARG A 239 -7.54 24.20 -16.12
CA ARG A 239 -8.66 23.49 -16.76
C ARG A 239 -8.54 21.97 -16.63
N ALA A 240 -7.33 21.44 -16.59
CA ALA A 240 -7.09 20.00 -16.43
C ALA A 240 -7.72 19.41 -15.15
N ASP A 241 -7.96 20.25 -14.13
CA ASP A 241 -8.41 19.85 -12.81
C ASP A 241 -9.93 19.89 -12.60
N PHE A 242 -10.61 20.67 -13.44
CA PHE A 242 -12.06 20.90 -13.43
C PHE A 242 -12.63 20.70 -14.83
N VAL A 243 -12.57 19.45 -15.30
CA VAL A 243 -13.13 19.05 -16.59
C VAL A 243 -14.62 19.37 -16.65
N GLY A 244 -15.04 20.10 -17.69
CA GLY A 244 -16.43 20.52 -17.90
C GLY A 244 -16.75 21.95 -17.46
N PHE A 245 -15.82 22.64 -16.80
CA PHE A 245 -15.97 24.08 -16.49
C PHE A 245 -15.58 24.93 -17.70
N SER A 246 -16.27 26.06 -17.89
CA SER A 246 -15.87 27.09 -18.86
C SER A 246 -14.71 27.92 -18.31
N ASP A 247 -14.00 28.64 -19.18
CA ASP A 247 -12.86 29.46 -18.76
C ASP A 247 -13.32 30.59 -17.82
N GLU A 248 -14.50 31.17 -18.04
CA GLU A 248 -15.12 32.14 -17.14
C GLU A 248 -15.44 31.54 -15.76
N ALA A 249 -15.89 30.29 -15.71
CA ALA A 249 -16.15 29.61 -14.45
C ALA A 249 -14.87 29.33 -13.66
N LEU A 250 -13.75 29.05 -14.35
CA LEU A 250 -12.42 28.89 -13.73
C LEU A 250 -11.88 30.21 -13.19
N ASP A 251 -12.10 31.30 -13.93
CA ASP A 251 -11.73 32.66 -13.48
C ASP A 251 -12.54 33.03 -12.23
N MET A 252 -13.85 32.84 -12.23
CA MET A 252 -14.70 33.04 -11.05
C MET A 252 -14.25 32.20 -9.86
N LEU A 253 -13.84 30.95 -10.09
CA LEU A 253 -13.37 30.05 -9.03
C LEU A 253 -12.04 30.54 -8.42
N SER A 254 -11.15 31.05 -9.27
CA SER A 254 -9.86 31.61 -8.88
C SER A 254 -10.01 32.93 -8.12
N GLU A 255 -10.88 33.82 -8.62
CA GLU A 255 -11.20 35.11 -8.00
C GLU A 255 -11.87 34.94 -6.63
N SER A 256 -12.87 34.06 -6.54
CA SER A 256 -13.57 33.75 -5.29
C SER A 256 -12.73 32.93 -4.31
N ARG A 257 -11.60 32.37 -4.77
CA ARG A 257 -10.70 31.53 -3.97
C ARG A 257 -11.40 30.28 -3.40
N THR A 258 -12.36 29.70 -4.12
CA THR A 258 -13.24 28.62 -3.59
C THR A 258 -13.04 27.24 -4.23
N TRP A 259 -11.94 27.02 -4.96
CA TRP A 259 -11.73 25.76 -5.69
C TRP A 259 -11.79 24.51 -4.80
N TYR A 260 -11.27 24.58 -3.56
CA TYR A 260 -11.21 23.42 -2.66
C TYR A 260 -12.62 23.05 -2.20
N GLU A 261 -13.39 24.06 -1.78
CA GLU A 261 -14.79 23.91 -1.37
C GLU A 261 -15.65 23.40 -2.53
N MET A 262 -15.47 23.95 -3.72
CA MET A 262 -16.14 23.51 -4.94
C MET A 262 -15.83 22.04 -5.24
N LYS A 263 -14.55 21.62 -5.17
CA LYS A 263 -14.19 20.23 -5.44
C LYS A 263 -14.83 19.27 -4.44
N CYS A 264 -14.80 19.59 -3.15
CA CYS A 264 -15.46 18.81 -2.11
C CYS A 264 -16.98 18.73 -2.35
N GLY A 265 -17.62 19.86 -2.66
CA GLY A 265 -19.06 19.92 -2.98
C GLY A 265 -19.43 19.03 -4.17
N LEU A 266 -18.69 19.13 -5.27
CA LEU A 266 -18.89 18.29 -6.46
C LEU A 266 -18.83 16.80 -6.14
N GLN A 267 -17.92 16.36 -5.25
CA GLN A 267 -17.86 14.93 -4.88
C GLN A 267 -19.10 14.48 -4.11
N LEU A 268 -19.65 15.33 -3.24
CA LEU A 268 -20.87 15.04 -2.50
C LEU A 268 -22.10 15.02 -3.42
N GLU A 269 -22.18 15.97 -4.35
CA GLU A 269 -23.23 16.05 -5.35
C GLU A 269 -23.26 14.80 -6.24
N LEU A 270 -22.09 14.37 -6.75
CA LEU A 270 -21.98 13.16 -7.55
C LEU A 270 -22.41 11.91 -6.76
N GLY A 271 -22.06 11.82 -5.47
CA GLY A 271 -22.53 10.75 -4.58
C GLY A 271 -24.05 10.76 -4.42
N PHE A 272 -24.65 11.95 -4.23
CA PHE A 272 -26.10 12.10 -4.12
C PHE A 272 -26.82 11.69 -5.42
N CYS A 273 -26.36 12.19 -6.56
CA CYS A 273 -26.91 11.87 -7.89
C CYS A 273 -26.80 10.38 -8.22
N ALA A 274 -25.68 9.74 -7.90
CA ALA A 274 -25.51 8.30 -8.10
C ALA A 274 -26.55 7.47 -7.31
N ARG A 275 -26.87 7.90 -6.07
CA ARG A 275 -27.86 7.21 -5.24
C ARG A 275 -29.30 7.49 -5.68
N SER A 276 -29.61 8.71 -6.10
CA SER A 276 -30.95 9.11 -6.52
C SER A 276 -31.37 8.43 -7.82
N ALA A 277 -30.45 8.30 -8.79
CA ALA A 277 -30.69 7.57 -10.04
C ALA A 277 -31.08 6.09 -9.84
N LYS A 278 -30.65 5.48 -8.73
CA LYS A 278 -30.97 4.09 -8.36
C LYS A 278 -32.28 3.92 -7.60
N ARG A 279 -32.97 4.99 -7.19
CA ARG A 279 -34.30 4.86 -6.60
C ARG A 279 -35.31 4.72 -7.74
N PRO A 280 -35.93 3.54 -7.96
CA PRO A 280 -37.13 3.49 -8.80
C PRO A 280 -38.17 4.42 -8.18
N THR A 281 -38.92 5.12 -9.03
CA THR A 281 -40.07 5.99 -8.74
C THR A 281 -41.18 5.24 -7.98
N ARG A 282 -40.92 4.83 -6.75
CA ARG A 282 -41.88 4.30 -5.79
C ARG A 282 -41.74 5.12 -4.52
N CYS A 283 -42.53 6.20 -4.47
CA CYS A 283 -43.10 6.83 -3.27
C CYS A 283 -43.69 8.19 -3.66
N LEU A 284 -44.63 8.20 -4.61
CA LEU A 284 -45.72 9.16 -4.55
C LEU A 284 -46.97 8.30 -4.31
N PRO A 285 -47.64 8.43 -3.15
CA PRO A 285 -48.97 7.86 -3.02
C PRO A 285 -49.83 8.50 -4.10
N SER A 286 -50.43 7.69 -4.95
CA SER A 286 -51.50 8.14 -5.85
C SER A 286 -52.60 8.74 -4.97
N LEU A 287 -52.68 10.06 -4.93
CA LEU A 287 -53.88 10.76 -4.49
C LEU A 287 -54.95 10.46 -5.54
N THR A 288 -55.65 9.34 -5.40
CA THR A 288 -56.95 9.13 -6.05
C THR A 288 -57.94 10.07 -5.37
N PRO A 289 -58.52 11.06 -6.06
CA PRO A 289 -59.65 11.78 -5.51
C PRO A 289 -60.84 10.81 -5.51
N THR A 290 -61.37 10.55 -4.33
CA THR A 290 -62.74 10.05 -4.19
C THR A 290 -63.67 11.23 -4.48
N GLY A 291 -64.54 11.06 -5.48
CA GLY A 291 -65.52 12.03 -5.94
C GLY A 291 -66.15 11.57 -7.23
#